data_AF-A0A936YPR5-F1
#
_entry.id   AF-A0A936YPR5-F1
#
_cell.length_a   1.000
_cell.length_b   1.000
_cell.length_c   1.000
_cell.angle_alpha   90.00
_cell.angle_beta   90.00
_cell.angle_gamma   90.00
#
_symmetry.space_group_name_H-M   'P 1'
#
loop_
_entity.id
_entity.type
_entity.pdbx_description
1 polymer ?
#
loop_
_entity_poly.entity_id
_entity_poly.type
_entity_poly.pdbx_seq_one_letter_code
_entity_poly.pdbx_strand_id
1 'polypeptide(L)'
;MRRALYSTVAILAMLAPMQTRAADVSETGARDIAEKLTHYLPKDVVDTGFLKVTAGTNRYELSVDLEALLRKIKTEDFSVTGLKPLVQYLTPQDDGLWKIETNERLDISGHFSAEGKKNNFTYLIETITFEGMFDPELSFTRTANASLQNLRFSSDDGSTKVSANIDDYSTDMRLENIDGGKADMVSNLSGKGFTETVTDPTGGTFTVSAASLDGRSQADKLGVAAFRDLVIFGLDKLKSKDDVISAQDDARLKELMKANVPFVDNLVYDINFRDITVAGQGMEASLARAGYKVEFNGIKADTRVGVEFSFNDPVIPAGVLPPGTEGALPKSASMGVAVGGMNVEGVVSYLLEHADFTKSQPLTTEQSDALSKIVLPEGVMNIEFYNVAAKSDVYDIALAGTMKVNPDESDKPEADITVTARDLDTTIKFLQDNASKVPEFGQASFMVLMIKGFGKQQPDGSMIWNVKLDRDGKVMINGQEMKI
;
A
#
# COMPACT_ATOMS: atom_id res chain seq x y z
N MET A 1 7.43 -23.90 7.40
CA MET A 1 7.55 -22.72 6.52
C MET A 1 6.55 -21.62 6.83
N ARG A 2 5.21 -21.80 6.73
CA ARG A 2 4.25 -20.72 7.10
C ARG A 2 4.53 -20.11 8.49
N ARG A 3 4.74 -20.92 9.53
CA ARG A 3 5.10 -20.45 10.88
C ARG A 3 6.51 -19.81 11.01
N ALA A 4 7.43 -20.13 10.10
CA ALA A 4 8.80 -19.60 10.09
C ALA A 4 8.94 -18.32 9.24
N LEU A 5 8.08 -18.15 8.22
CA LEU A 5 7.94 -16.93 7.44
C LEU A 5 7.24 -15.83 8.23
N TYR A 6 6.23 -16.18 9.04
CA TYR A 6 5.58 -15.22 9.95
C TYR A 6 6.57 -14.64 10.98
N SER A 7 7.60 -15.41 11.37
CA SER A 7 8.65 -14.92 12.27
C SER A 7 9.69 -14.01 11.60
N THR A 8 9.91 -14.08 10.28
CA THR A 8 10.92 -13.24 9.61
C THR A 8 10.42 -11.81 9.36
N VAL A 9 9.11 -11.64 9.08
CA VAL A 9 8.46 -10.33 9.01
C VAL A 9 8.25 -9.73 10.42
N ALA A 10 8.11 -10.57 11.46
CA ALA A 10 7.97 -10.12 12.85
C ALA A 10 9.26 -9.53 13.45
N ILE A 11 10.45 -9.81 12.89
CA ILE A 11 11.74 -9.35 13.46
C ILE A 11 12.01 -7.86 13.20
N LEU A 12 11.39 -7.26 12.18
CA LEU A 12 11.51 -5.82 11.90
C LEU A 12 10.52 -4.94 12.70
N ALA A 13 9.63 -5.53 13.50
CA ALA A 13 8.58 -4.82 14.22
C ALA A 13 8.31 -5.39 15.63
N MET A 14 9.36 -5.74 16.40
CA MET A 14 9.16 -6.16 17.79
C MET A 14 8.83 -4.95 18.69
N LEU A 15 7.55 -4.62 18.73
CA LEU A 15 6.90 -3.71 19.67
C LEU A 15 6.81 -4.41 21.05
N ALA A 16 7.84 -4.26 21.88
CA ALA A 16 7.74 -4.57 23.31
C ALA A 16 8.12 -3.33 24.13
N PRO A 17 7.43 -3.01 25.23
CA PRO A 17 7.77 -1.88 26.07
C PRO A 17 9.12 -2.13 26.77
N MET A 18 10.20 -1.60 26.20
CA MET A 18 11.49 -1.47 26.88
C MET A 18 11.40 -0.34 27.93
N GLN A 19 10.55 -0.53 28.94
CA GLN A 19 10.59 0.31 30.13
C GLN A 19 11.83 -0.08 30.95
N THR A 20 12.95 0.53 30.58
CA THR A 20 14.17 0.55 31.37
C THR A 20 14.68 1.98 31.27
N ARG A 21 14.22 2.85 32.18
CA ARG A 21 14.83 4.18 32.40
C ARG A 21 16.32 3.97 32.58
N ALA A 22 17.15 4.62 31.75
CA ALA A 22 18.61 4.78 31.87
C ALA A 22 19.29 3.78 32.83
N ALA A 23 19.05 2.49 32.64
CA ALA A 23 19.57 1.46 33.50
C ALA A 23 20.98 1.17 32.99
N ASP A 24 21.96 1.23 33.89
CA ASP A 24 23.33 0.81 33.57
C ASP A 24 23.29 -0.50 32.79
N VAL A 25 23.99 -0.53 31.66
CA VAL A 25 24.02 -1.69 30.78
C VAL A 25 24.55 -2.88 31.58
N SER A 26 23.71 -3.91 31.71
CA SER A 26 23.96 -5.00 32.65
C SER A 26 23.44 -6.33 32.16
N GLU A 27 24.02 -7.42 32.65
CA GLU A 27 23.56 -8.79 32.33
C GLU A 27 22.11 -9.06 32.74
N THR A 28 21.60 -8.35 33.75
CA THR A 28 20.18 -8.41 34.12
C THR A 28 19.32 -7.72 33.07
N GLY A 29 19.69 -6.50 32.66
CA GLY A 29 18.98 -5.78 31.60
C GLY A 29 18.97 -6.53 30.26
N ALA A 30 20.07 -7.21 29.92
CA ALA A 30 20.13 -8.05 28.72
C ALA A 30 19.11 -9.19 28.76
N ARG A 31 18.99 -9.87 29.91
CA ARG A 31 17.99 -10.92 30.15
C ARG A 31 16.57 -10.37 30.05
N ASP A 32 16.30 -9.22 30.68
CA ASP A 32 14.99 -8.57 30.64
C ASP A 32 14.56 -8.22 29.20
N ILE A 33 15.49 -7.70 28.39
CA ILE A 33 15.23 -7.40 26.96
C ILE A 33 14.91 -8.69 26.21
N ALA A 34 15.72 -9.74 26.37
CA ALA A 34 15.50 -11.02 25.70
C ALA A 34 14.14 -11.64 26.07
N GLU A 35 13.77 -11.60 27.36
CA GLU A 35 12.48 -12.08 27.86
C GLU A 35 11.31 -11.30 27.27
N LYS A 36 11.42 -9.96 27.18
CA LYS A 36 10.37 -9.12 26.57
C LYS A 36 10.20 -9.41 25.08
N LEU A 37 11.29 -9.51 24.32
CA LEU A 37 11.26 -9.78 22.88
C LEU A 37 10.73 -11.19 22.55
N THR A 38 10.92 -12.15 23.46
CA THR A 38 10.45 -13.54 23.28
C THR A 38 9.14 -13.85 23.99
N HIS A 39 8.53 -12.88 24.67
CA HIS A 39 7.39 -13.10 25.56
C HIS A 39 6.21 -13.81 24.89
N TYR A 40 5.88 -13.45 23.66
CA TYR A 40 4.75 -14.02 22.91
C TYR A 40 5.12 -15.22 22.04
N LEU A 41 6.37 -15.66 22.06
CA LEU A 41 6.83 -16.78 21.24
C LEU A 41 6.60 -18.13 21.94
N PRO A 42 6.28 -19.20 21.18
CA PRO A 42 6.21 -20.55 21.71
C PRO A 42 7.54 -20.97 22.35
N LYS A 43 7.46 -21.70 23.48
CA LYS A 43 8.64 -22.16 24.21
C LYS A 43 9.62 -22.96 23.35
N ASP A 44 9.12 -23.80 22.45
CA ASP A 44 9.93 -24.63 21.57
C ASP A 44 10.68 -23.84 20.48
N VAL A 45 10.28 -22.58 20.24
CA VAL A 45 10.99 -21.60 19.43
C VAL A 45 12.04 -20.89 20.28
N VAL A 46 11.69 -20.41 21.47
CA VAL A 46 12.63 -19.74 22.39
C VAL A 46 13.79 -20.65 22.76
N ASP A 47 13.51 -21.92 23.06
CA ASP A 47 14.50 -22.94 23.45
C ASP A 47 15.49 -23.28 22.30
N THR A 48 15.29 -22.79 21.07
CA THR A 48 16.28 -22.92 19.98
C THR A 48 17.52 -22.04 20.19
N GLY A 49 17.41 -21.00 21.03
CA GLY A 49 18.47 -20.02 21.22
C GLY A 49 18.63 -19.05 20.05
N PHE A 50 17.63 -18.94 19.17
CA PHE A 50 17.68 -18.05 18.00
C PHE A 50 17.86 -16.57 18.35
N LEU A 51 17.45 -16.13 19.55
CA LEU A 51 17.59 -14.75 20.00
C LEU A 51 18.48 -14.71 21.23
N LYS A 52 19.49 -13.86 21.19
CA LYS A 52 20.41 -13.61 22.31
C LYS A 52 20.60 -12.11 22.50
N VAL A 53 20.63 -11.67 23.75
CA VAL A 53 21.01 -10.31 24.11
C VAL A 53 22.20 -10.37 25.05
N THR A 54 23.24 -9.58 24.78
CA THR A 54 24.43 -9.48 25.63
C THR A 54 24.66 -8.03 26.06
N ALA A 55 25.19 -7.85 27.27
CA ALA A 55 25.54 -6.53 27.79
C ALA A 55 26.96 -6.15 27.35
N GLY A 56 27.10 -5.00 26.69
CA GLY A 56 28.38 -4.35 26.43
C GLY A 56 28.71 -3.30 27.48
N THR A 57 29.64 -2.38 27.17
CA THR A 57 30.00 -1.28 28.10
C THR A 57 28.88 -0.24 28.19
N ASN A 58 28.38 0.23 27.05
CA ASN A 58 27.38 1.32 26.99
C ASN A 58 26.13 0.94 26.17
N ARG A 59 26.05 -0.28 25.65
CA ARG A 59 24.95 -0.74 24.78
C ARG A 59 24.75 -2.25 24.91
N TYR A 60 23.56 -2.72 24.53
CA TYR A 60 23.27 -4.12 24.36
C TYR A 60 23.50 -4.55 22.92
N GLU A 61 23.88 -5.80 22.72
CA GLU A 61 23.95 -6.45 21.41
C GLU A 61 22.84 -7.50 21.33
N LEU A 62 21.88 -7.29 20.44
CA LEU A 62 20.81 -8.22 20.10
C LEU A 62 21.23 -9.01 18.87
N SER A 63 21.42 -10.32 19.03
CA SER A 63 21.78 -11.25 17.96
C SER A 63 20.59 -12.16 17.64
N VAL A 64 20.24 -12.26 16.35
CA VAL A 64 19.17 -13.12 15.83
C VAL A 64 19.74 -14.15 14.86
N ASP A 65 19.85 -15.41 15.30
CA ASP A 65 20.28 -16.57 14.53
C ASP A 65 19.09 -17.27 13.88
N LEU A 66 18.82 -16.93 12.62
CA LEU A 66 17.74 -17.55 11.84
C LEU A 66 18.04 -19.03 11.50
N GLU A 67 19.30 -19.45 11.45
CA GLU A 67 19.67 -20.84 11.17
C GLU A 67 19.17 -21.77 12.30
N ALA A 68 19.24 -21.31 13.55
CA ALA A 68 18.72 -22.03 14.71
C ALA A 68 17.22 -22.39 14.57
N LEU A 69 16.43 -21.52 13.94
CA LEU A 69 14.99 -21.75 13.70
C LEU A 69 14.73 -22.83 12.63
N LEU A 70 15.69 -23.06 11.73
CA LEU A 70 15.53 -23.93 10.57
C LEU A 70 15.99 -25.37 10.84
N ARG A 71 16.66 -25.65 11.95
CA ARG A 71 17.21 -26.97 12.31
C ARG A 71 16.18 -28.11 12.35
N LYS A 72 14.90 -27.80 12.55
CA LYS A 72 13.81 -28.79 12.59
C LYS A 72 13.18 -29.06 11.21
N ILE A 73 13.61 -28.37 10.16
CA ILE A 73 13.10 -28.55 8.79
C ILE A 73 13.84 -29.70 8.11
N LYS A 74 13.10 -30.56 7.40
CA LYS A 74 13.69 -31.64 6.59
C LYS A 74 14.53 -31.04 5.46
N THR A 75 15.81 -31.38 5.43
CA THR A 75 16.78 -30.83 4.48
C THR A 75 16.55 -31.24 3.03
N GLU A 76 15.81 -32.34 2.81
CA GLU A 76 15.46 -32.84 1.47
C GLU A 76 14.53 -31.88 0.72
N ASP A 77 13.61 -31.22 1.45
CA ASP A 77 12.61 -30.31 0.88
C ASP A 77 13.05 -28.84 0.92
N PHE A 78 14.09 -28.52 1.70
CA PHE A 78 14.56 -27.15 1.91
C PHE A 78 15.99 -27.13 2.43
N SER A 79 16.84 -26.30 1.82
CA SER A 79 18.13 -25.94 2.42
C SER A 79 18.44 -24.47 2.18
N VAL A 80 19.24 -23.90 3.06
CA VAL A 80 19.77 -22.54 2.96
C VAL A 80 21.16 -22.53 3.56
N THR A 81 22.05 -21.78 2.93
CA THR A 81 23.45 -21.58 3.32
C THR A 81 23.72 -20.07 3.37
N GLY A 82 24.74 -19.68 4.14
CA GLY A 82 25.15 -18.28 4.26
C GLY A 82 24.38 -17.46 5.30
N LEU A 83 23.40 -18.05 5.99
CA LEU A 83 22.74 -17.40 7.13
C LEU A 83 23.77 -17.15 8.24
N LYS A 84 23.96 -15.88 8.56
CA LYS A 84 24.72 -15.44 9.73
C LYS A 84 23.74 -14.82 10.72
N PRO A 85 24.03 -14.85 12.02
CA PRO A 85 23.25 -14.10 12.99
C PRO A 85 23.23 -12.62 12.61
N LEU A 86 22.05 -12.01 12.60
CA LEU A 86 21.88 -10.57 12.40
C LEU A 86 22.05 -9.87 13.74
N VAL A 87 22.84 -8.80 13.78
CA VAL A 87 23.15 -8.06 15.01
C VAL A 87 22.55 -6.66 14.96
N GLN A 88 21.89 -6.29 16.05
CA GLN A 88 21.42 -4.94 16.32
C GLN A 88 22.02 -4.44 17.63
N TYR A 89 22.37 -3.16 17.68
CA TYR A 89 22.83 -2.52 18.90
C TYR A 89 21.71 -1.67 19.50
N LEU A 90 21.47 -1.86 20.80
CA LEU A 90 20.46 -1.14 21.56
C LEU A 90 21.15 -0.28 22.61
N THR A 91 21.13 1.04 22.44
CA THR A 91 21.83 1.99 23.33
C THR A 91 20.80 2.83 24.09
N PRO A 92 20.64 2.65 25.41
CA PRO A 92 19.78 3.52 26.21
C PRO A 92 20.30 4.96 26.19
N GLN A 93 19.39 5.93 26.20
CA GLN A 93 19.70 7.37 26.20
C GLN A 93 19.27 8.02 27.52
N ASP A 94 19.85 9.19 27.83
CA ASP A 94 19.57 9.94 29.06
C ASP A 94 18.12 10.44 29.14
N ASP A 95 17.48 10.66 28.00
CA ASP A 95 16.08 11.08 27.88
C ASP A 95 15.08 9.90 27.96
N GLY A 96 15.57 8.67 28.15
CA GLY A 96 14.75 7.46 28.23
C GLY A 96 14.44 6.82 26.88
N LEU A 97 14.88 7.42 25.76
CA LEU A 97 14.80 6.80 24.44
C LEU A 97 15.90 5.73 24.26
N TRP A 98 15.78 4.96 23.19
CA TRP A 98 16.71 3.91 22.82
C TRP A 98 17.19 4.11 21.40
N LYS A 99 18.50 4.34 21.23
CA LYS A 99 19.10 4.30 19.89
C LYS A 99 19.21 2.85 19.45
N ILE A 100 18.66 2.52 18.29
CA ILE A 100 18.75 1.22 17.64
C ILE A 100 19.60 1.37 16.40
N GLU A 101 20.64 0.54 16.25
CA GLU A 101 21.56 0.59 15.12
C GLU A 101 21.79 -0.82 14.54
N THR A 102 21.78 -0.92 13.22
CA THR A 102 22.10 -2.14 12.48
C THR A 102 23.03 -1.78 11.33
N ASN A 103 24.06 -2.60 11.10
CA ASN A 103 24.88 -2.55 9.90
C ASN A 103 25.23 -3.99 9.53
N GLU A 104 24.46 -4.54 8.61
CA GLU A 104 24.47 -5.95 8.28
C GLU A 104 24.60 -6.19 6.79
N ARG A 105 24.84 -7.45 6.44
CA ARG A 105 24.73 -7.95 5.07
C ARG A 105 23.98 -9.26 5.07
N LEU A 106 23.26 -9.54 4.00
CA LEU A 106 22.63 -10.83 3.80
C LEU A 106 23.17 -11.44 2.51
N ASP A 107 23.65 -12.66 2.56
CA ASP A 107 24.18 -13.35 1.38
C ASP A 107 23.88 -14.83 1.55
N ILE A 108 22.72 -15.22 1.02
CA ILE A 108 22.18 -16.56 1.20
C ILE A 108 21.91 -17.22 -0.14
N SER A 109 22.06 -18.52 -0.15
CA SER A 109 21.67 -19.36 -1.28
C SER A 109 21.09 -20.67 -0.76
N GLY A 110 20.20 -21.27 -1.55
CA GLY A 110 19.52 -22.47 -1.10
C GLY A 110 18.63 -23.08 -2.16
N HIS A 111 17.80 -24.02 -1.71
CA HIS A 111 16.73 -24.56 -2.53
C HIS A 111 15.52 -24.89 -1.69
N PHE A 112 14.37 -24.99 -2.34
CA PHE A 112 13.16 -25.56 -1.77
C PHE A 112 12.43 -26.40 -2.83
N SER A 113 11.62 -27.36 -2.37
CA SER A 113 10.77 -28.16 -3.24
C SER A 113 9.33 -27.67 -3.14
N ALA A 114 8.72 -27.32 -4.27
CA ALA A 114 7.31 -26.95 -4.39
C ALA A 114 6.69 -27.70 -5.58
N GLU A 115 5.52 -28.31 -5.38
CA GLU A 115 4.80 -29.05 -6.44
C GLU A 115 5.66 -30.13 -7.16
N GLY A 116 6.59 -30.75 -6.44
CA GLY A 116 7.50 -31.76 -7.00
C GLY A 116 8.66 -31.19 -7.83
N LYS A 117 8.78 -29.87 -7.94
CA LYS A 117 9.93 -29.19 -8.57
C LYS A 117 10.87 -28.63 -7.52
N LYS A 118 12.17 -28.77 -7.78
CA LYS A 118 13.23 -28.13 -6.98
C LYS A 118 13.49 -26.74 -7.53
N ASN A 119 13.35 -25.73 -6.69
CA ASN A 119 13.67 -24.35 -7.00
C ASN A 119 14.93 -23.93 -6.24
N ASN A 120 15.96 -23.50 -6.95
CA ASN A 120 17.17 -22.94 -6.37
C ASN A 120 17.03 -21.43 -6.27
N PHE A 121 17.56 -20.82 -5.21
CA PHE A 121 17.52 -19.38 -5.03
C PHE A 121 18.83 -18.81 -4.52
N THR A 122 19.03 -17.51 -4.78
CA THR A 122 20.03 -16.67 -4.14
C THR A 122 19.38 -15.36 -3.71
N TYR A 123 19.84 -14.83 -2.59
CA TYR A 123 19.39 -13.55 -2.07
C TYR A 123 20.56 -12.82 -1.42
N LEU A 124 20.92 -11.67 -1.97
CA LEU A 124 22.04 -10.84 -1.56
C LEU A 124 21.53 -9.45 -1.22
N ILE A 125 21.99 -8.89 -0.11
CA ILE A 125 21.98 -7.46 0.19
C ILE A 125 23.39 -7.14 0.71
N GLU A 126 24.11 -6.30 -0.02
CA GLU A 126 25.50 -5.99 0.31
C GLU A 126 25.62 -5.17 1.60
N THR A 127 24.71 -4.21 1.77
CA THR A 127 24.64 -3.36 2.95
C THR A 127 23.19 -3.19 3.39
N ILE A 128 22.92 -3.45 4.66
CA ILE A 128 21.67 -3.17 5.36
C ILE A 128 22.03 -2.21 6.49
N THR A 129 21.57 -0.97 6.43
CA THR A 129 21.71 -0.05 7.56
C THR A 129 20.36 0.32 8.14
N PHE A 130 20.32 0.46 9.45
CA PHE A 130 19.19 1.02 10.18
C PHE A 130 19.72 1.87 11.33
N GLU A 131 19.17 3.07 11.49
CA GLU A 131 19.33 3.89 12.68
C GLU A 131 17.97 4.43 13.08
N GLY A 132 17.56 4.22 14.34
CA GLY A 132 16.31 4.74 14.84
C GLY A 132 16.35 5.12 16.30
N MET A 133 15.47 6.03 16.70
CA MET A 133 15.25 6.42 18.09
C MET A 133 13.93 5.82 18.58
N PHE A 134 14.00 4.68 19.25
CA PHE A 134 12.84 4.02 19.83
C PHE A 134 12.37 4.73 21.10
N ASP A 135 11.08 4.99 21.16
CA ASP A 135 10.39 5.56 22.32
C ASP A 135 9.59 4.44 23.00
N PRO A 136 10.03 3.97 24.19
CA PRO A 136 9.30 2.95 24.92
C PRO A 136 7.88 3.33 25.31
N GLU A 137 7.59 4.62 25.52
CA GLU A 137 6.25 5.09 25.91
C GLU A 137 5.26 4.94 24.77
N LEU A 138 5.71 5.19 23.54
CA LEU A 138 4.94 4.91 22.33
C LEU A 138 5.05 3.45 21.89
N SER A 139 6.10 2.77 22.35
CA SER A 139 6.56 1.49 21.78
C SER A 139 6.80 1.60 20.28
N PHE A 140 7.27 2.75 19.78
CA PHE A 140 7.49 3.01 18.35
C PHE A 140 8.69 3.94 18.18
N THR A 141 9.27 4.01 16.99
CA THR A 141 10.40 4.91 16.73
C THR A 141 9.95 6.34 16.46
N ARG A 142 10.62 7.33 17.08
CA ARG A 142 10.46 8.76 16.80
C ARG A 142 11.13 9.15 15.49
N THR A 143 12.25 8.50 15.20
CA THR A 143 12.95 8.60 13.92
C THR A 143 13.38 7.22 13.48
N ALA A 144 13.37 6.98 12.18
CA ALA A 144 13.99 5.79 11.59
C ALA A 144 14.58 6.16 10.24
N ASN A 145 15.84 5.80 10.03
CA ASN A 145 16.52 5.87 8.75
C ASN A 145 16.97 4.45 8.41
N ALA A 146 16.60 3.96 7.24
CA ALA A 146 17.03 2.65 6.77
C ALA A 146 17.56 2.75 5.34
N SER A 147 18.57 1.95 5.01
CA SER A 147 19.01 1.79 3.63
C SER A 147 19.41 0.35 3.31
N LEU A 148 19.19 -0.02 2.06
CA LEU A 148 19.64 -1.28 1.46
C LEU A 148 20.48 -0.94 0.22
N GLN A 149 21.60 -1.63 0.04
CA GLN A 149 22.44 -1.49 -1.14
C GLN A 149 22.63 -2.83 -1.84
N ASN A 150 22.58 -2.79 -3.17
CA ASN A 150 22.79 -3.91 -4.07
C ASN A 150 21.95 -5.14 -3.68
N LEU A 151 20.64 -4.93 -3.50
CA LEU A 151 19.70 -6.03 -3.30
C LEU A 151 19.61 -6.82 -4.59
N ARG A 152 19.93 -8.11 -4.54
CA ARG A 152 19.81 -9.03 -5.67
C ARG A 152 19.10 -10.29 -5.24
N PHE A 153 18.14 -10.70 -6.05
CA PHE A 153 17.43 -11.95 -5.90
C PHE A 153 17.55 -12.74 -7.20
N SER A 154 17.71 -14.05 -7.10
CA SER A 154 17.38 -14.93 -8.23
C SER A 154 16.78 -16.24 -7.78
N SER A 155 15.95 -16.81 -8.63
CA SER A 155 15.27 -18.08 -8.45
C SER A 155 15.23 -18.85 -9.77
N ASP A 156 15.35 -20.17 -9.72
CA ASP A 156 15.40 -21.06 -10.88
C ASP A 156 14.76 -22.42 -10.53
N ASP A 157 13.62 -22.74 -11.16
CA ASP A 157 12.93 -24.03 -10.99
C ASP A 157 13.26 -25.07 -12.08
N GLY A 158 14.24 -24.78 -12.93
CA GLY A 158 14.66 -25.55 -14.10
C GLY A 158 13.86 -25.24 -15.38
N SER A 159 12.66 -24.69 -15.24
CA SER A 159 11.86 -24.17 -16.37
C SER A 159 11.94 -22.64 -16.45
N THR A 160 11.62 -21.99 -15.35
CA THR A 160 11.49 -20.55 -15.25
C THR A 160 12.59 -20.01 -14.35
N LYS A 161 13.25 -18.95 -14.82
CA LYS A 161 14.25 -18.20 -14.06
C LYS A 161 13.73 -16.80 -13.79
N VAL A 162 13.85 -16.35 -12.54
CA VAL A 162 13.52 -14.99 -12.11
C VAL A 162 14.78 -14.38 -11.52
N SER A 163 15.07 -13.12 -11.85
CA SER A 163 16.08 -12.33 -11.16
C SER A 163 15.60 -10.91 -10.95
N ALA A 164 15.83 -10.36 -9.77
CA ALA A 164 15.50 -8.98 -9.45
C ALA A 164 16.71 -8.27 -8.83
N ASN A 165 16.82 -6.97 -9.07
CA ASN A 165 17.86 -6.10 -8.51
C ASN A 165 17.26 -4.75 -8.08
N ILE A 166 17.81 -4.20 -7.00
CA ILE A 166 17.67 -2.80 -6.58
C ILE A 166 19.06 -2.31 -6.15
N ASP A 167 19.57 -1.27 -6.79
CA ASP A 167 20.93 -0.77 -6.53
C ASP A 167 21.00 -0.05 -5.19
N ASP A 168 20.05 0.86 -4.94
CA ASP A 168 19.93 1.59 -3.69
C ASP A 168 18.45 1.69 -3.31
N TYR A 169 18.16 1.52 -2.03
CA TYR A 169 16.87 1.82 -1.43
C TYR A 169 17.10 2.51 -0.09
N SER A 170 16.33 3.56 0.20
CA SER A 170 16.36 4.24 1.49
C SER A 170 14.99 4.73 1.90
N THR A 171 14.77 4.77 3.20
CA THR A 171 13.61 5.40 3.82
C THR A 171 14.03 6.21 5.03
N ASP A 172 13.37 7.34 5.21
CA ASP A 172 13.39 8.10 6.45
C ASP A 172 11.96 8.22 7.00
N MET A 173 11.86 8.30 8.31
CA MET A 173 10.61 8.46 9.03
C MET A 173 10.81 9.38 10.22
N ARG A 174 9.84 10.26 10.45
CA ARG A 174 9.70 11.08 11.66
C ARG A 174 8.30 10.89 12.23
N LEU A 175 8.24 10.68 13.55
CA LEU A 175 7.02 10.57 14.32
C LEU A 175 7.05 11.56 15.49
N GLU A 176 6.06 12.44 15.55
CA GLU A 176 5.91 13.47 16.56
C GLU A 176 4.71 13.18 17.46
N ASN A 177 4.97 12.91 18.74
CA ASN A 177 3.98 12.67 19.77
C ASN A 177 3.34 14.00 20.12
N ILE A 178 2.11 14.19 19.66
CA ILE A 178 1.37 15.44 19.83
C ILE A 178 0.57 15.42 21.14
N ASP A 179 0.12 14.25 21.57
CA ASP A 179 -0.75 14.09 22.74
C ASP A 179 -0.72 12.65 23.25
N GLY A 180 0.26 12.34 24.11
CA GLY A 180 0.26 11.17 24.99
C GLY A 180 -0.05 9.82 24.32
N GLY A 181 0.37 9.61 23.07
CA GLY A 181 0.05 8.38 22.31
C GLY A 181 -0.64 8.61 20.97
N LYS A 182 -1.05 9.85 20.66
CA LYS A 182 -1.37 10.31 19.30
C LYS A 182 -0.14 10.95 18.68
N ALA A 183 0.09 10.69 17.39
CA ALA A 183 1.26 11.20 16.72
C ALA A 183 1.05 11.61 15.26
N ASP A 184 1.78 12.62 14.83
CA ASP A 184 1.93 12.95 13.41
C ASP A 184 3.14 12.20 12.85
N MET A 185 2.95 11.48 11.75
CA MET A 185 3.98 10.69 11.09
C MET A 185 4.20 11.19 9.67
N VAL A 186 5.47 11.33 9.30
CA VAL A 186 5.91 11.56 7.93
C VAL A 186 6.99 10.55 7.61
N SER A 187 6.90 9.92 6.45
CA SER A 187 7.96 9.05 5.92
C SER A 187 8.21 9.38 4.46
N ASN A 188 9.48 9.37 4.06
CA ASN A 188 9.86 9.41 2.65
C ASN A 188 10.58 8.11 2.30
N LEU A 189 10.47 7.72 1.03
CA LEU A 189 11.18 6.59 0.46
C LEU A 189 11.83 7.01 -0.85
N SER A 190 12.97 6.40 -1.17
CA SER A 190 13.61 6.53 -2.47
C SER A 190 14.33 5.25 -2.85
N GLY A 191 14.30 4.90 -4.13
CA GLY A 191 15.01 3.74 -4.67
C GLY A 191 15.56 4.00 -6.07
N LYS A 192 16.57 3.21 -6.47
CA LYS A 192 17.24 3.32 -7.76
C LYS A 192 17.55 1.94 -8.35
N GLY A 193 17.61 1.88 -9.68
CA GLY A 193 18.09 0.69 -10.40
C GLY A 193 17.22 -0.54 -10.18
N PHE A 194 15.89 -0.36 -10.12
CA PHE A 194 14.98 -1.50 -10.06
C PHE A 194 14.99 -2.23 -11.40
N THR A 195 15.18 -3.54 -11.37
CA THR A 195 15.04 -4.40 -12.55
C THR A 195 14.55 -5.76 -12.10
N GLU A 196 13.55 -6.31 -12.79
CA GLU A 196 13.09 -7.68 -12.66
C GLU A 196 13.08 -8.34 -14.03
N THR A 197 13.74 -9.48 -14.15
CA THR A 197 13.81 -10.28 -15.37
C THR A 197 13.21 -11.66 -15.11
N VAL A 198 12.27 -12.05 -15.97
CA VAL A 198 11.65 -13.38 -15.97
C VAL A 198 11.96 -14.05 -17.29
N THR A 199 12.57 -15.23 -17.24
CA THR A 199 12.83 -16.08 -18.40
C THR A 199 11.99 -17.34 -18.27
N ASP A 200 11.14 -17.60 -19.26
CA ASP A 200 10.29 -18.78 -19.34
C ASP A 200 10.48 -19.50 -20.69
N PRO A 201 10.39 -20.85 -20.76
CA PRO A 201 10.62 -21.58 -22.01
C PRO A 201 9.56 -21.31 -23.08
N THR A 202 8.34 -20.97 -22.67
CA THR A 202 7.21 -20.71 -23.57
C THR A 202 7.05 -19.22 -23.88
N GLY A 203 7.31 -18.37 -22.89
CA GLY A 203 7.17 -16.92 -23.00
C GLY A 203 8.41 -16.17 -23.48
N GLY A 204 9.60 -16.78 -23.41
CA GLY A 204 10.87 -16.07 -23.65
C GLY A 204 11.32 -15.26 -22.44
N THR A 205 12.14 -14.23 -22.67
CA THR A 205 12.63 -13.34 -21.61
C THR A 205 11.87 -12.02 -21.61
N PHE A 206 11.40 -11.62 -20.43
CA PHE A 206 10.75 -10.35 -20.13
C PHE A 206 11.54 -9.62 -19.05
N THR A 207 11.63 -8.30 -19.14
CA THR A 207 12.27 -7.46 -18.15
C THR A 207 11.43 -6.23 -17.89
N VAL A 208 11.18 -5.93 -16.62
CA VAL A 208 10.60 -4.68 -16.16
C VAL A 208 11.67 -3.94 -15.38
N SER A 209 11.88 -2.66 -15.66
CA SER A 209 12.82 -1.83 -14.93
C SER A 209 12.25 -0.45 -14.65
N ALA A 210 12.83 0.21 -13.64
CA ALA A 210 12.61 1.62 -13.35
C ALA A 210 13.93 2.23 -12.89
N ALA A 211 14.34 3.36 -13.46
CA ALA A 211 15.59 4.01 -13.08
C ALA A 211 15.55 4.48 -11.61
N SER A 212 14.38 4.97 -11.17
CA SER A 212 14.17 5.35 -9.78
C SER A 212 12.71 5.29 -9.35
N LEU A 213 12.52 5.26 -8.05
CA LEU A 213 11.23 5.48 -7.39
C LEU A 213 11.43 6.45 -6.22
N ASP A 214 10.40 7.21 -5.90
CA ASP A 214 10.33 8.04 -4.71
C ASP A 214 8.90 8.05 -4.19
N GLY A 215 8.74 8.32 -2.90
CA GLY A 215 7.41 8.38 -2.33
C GLY A 215 7.39 9.05 -0.98
N ARG A 216 6.17 9.40 -0.57
CA ARG A 216 5.88 10.06 0.69
C ARG A 216 4.63 9.46 1.31
N SER A 217 4.73 9.17 2.59
CA SER A 217 3.61 8.78 3.45
C SER A 217 3.41 9.84 4.52
N GLN A 218 2.17 10.16 4.83
CA GLN A 218 1.83 11.05 5.94
C GLN A 218 0.61 10.52 6.68
N ALA A 219 0.66 10.53 8.01
CA ALA A 219 -0.46 10.24 8.87
C ALA A 219 -0.59 11.34 9.92
N ASP A 220 -1.76 11.98 10.01
CA ASP A 220 -2.04 13.03 10.97
C ASP A 220 -2.84 12.45 12.16
N LYS A 221 -2.42 12.76 13.38
CA LYS A 221 -3.02 12.29 14.65
C LYS A 221 -3.25 10.76 14.73
N LEU A 222 -2.31 9.99 14.23
CA LEU A 222 -2.32 8.52 14.30
C LEU A 222 -2.35 8.04 15.77
N GLY A 223 -3.32 7.20 16.11
CA GLY A 223 -3.49 6.64 17.47
C GLY A 223 -2.51 5.51 17.81
N VAL A 224 -1.22 5.79 17.87
CA VAL A 224 -0.14 4.80 18.09
C VAL A 224 -0.34 3.99 19.38
N ALA A 225 -0.60 4.65 20.50
CA ALA A 225 -0.77 3.96 21.79
C ALA A 225 -2.07 3.15 21.85
N ALA A 226 -3.17 3.70 21.33
CA ALA A 226 -4.45 3.00 21.28
C ALA A 226 -4.37 1.74 20.40
N PHE A 227 -3.65 1.82 19.28
CA PHE A 227 -3.43 0.67 18.40
C PHE A 227 -2.54 -0.38 19.07
N ARG A 228 -1.44 0.04 19.71
CA ARG A 228 -0.57 -0.85 20.49
C ARG A 228 -1.37 -1.61 21.54
N ASP A 229 -2.22 -0.95 22.31
CA ASP A 229 -2.97 -1.59 23.39
C ASP A 229 -3.97 -2.61 22.85
N LEU A 230 -4.55 -2.37 21.67
CA LEU A 230 -5.40 -3.34 20.97
C LEU A 230 -4.60 -4.57 20.50
N VAL A 231 -3.39 -4.37 19.97
CA VAL A 231 -2.49 -5.46 19.56
C VAL A 231 -2.06 -6.30 20.77
N ILE A 232 -1.64 -5.65 21.86
CA ILE A 232 -1.25 -6.32 23.11
C ILE A 232 -2.41 -7.19 23.63
N PHE A 233 -3.63 -6.65 23.65
CA PHE A 233 -4.81 -7.43 24.04
C PHE A 233 -4.99 -8.70 23.19
N GLY A 234 -4.86 -8.58 21.86
CA GLY A 234 -4.95 -9.73 20.95
C GLY A 234 -3.85 -10.78 21.20
N LEU A 235 -2.61 -10.32 21.42
CA LEU A 235 -1.48 -11.19 21.73
C LEU A 235 -1.63 -11.91 23.08
N ASP A 236 -2.14 -11.21 24.10
CA ASP A 236 -2.44 -11.79 25.42
C ASP A 236 -3.50 -12.89 25.30
N LYS A 237 -4.54 -12.69 24.48
CA LYS A 237 -5.57 -13.71 24.20
C LYS A 237 -5.01 -14.93 23.46
N LEU A 238 -4.21 -14.70 22.42
CA LEU A 238 -3.55 -15.81 21.71
C LEU A 238 -2.63 -16.62 22.63
N LYS A 239 -1.97 -15.96 23.58
CA LYS A 239 -1.06 -16.61 24.54
C LYS A 239 -1.80 -17.37 25.64
N SER A 240 -2.94 -16.88 26.13
CA SER A 240 -3.71 -17.57 27.17
C SER A 240 -4.28 -18.91 26.68
N LYS A 241 -4.43 -19.07 25.35
CA LYS A 241 -5.08 -20.23 24.70
C LYS A 241 -6.54 -20.40 25.10
N ASP A 242 -7.17 -19.32 25.53
CA ASP A 242 -8.61 -19.32 25.77
C ASP A 242 -9.32 -19.22 24.43
N ASP A 243 -10.06 -20.26 24.07
CA ASP A 243 -10.84 -20.28 22.83
C ASP A 243 -12.14 -19.44 22.93
N VAL A 244 -12.38 -18.82 24.09
CA VAL A 244 -13.59 -18.03 24.40
C VAL A 244 -13.19 -16.72 25.06
N ILE A 245 -13.71 -15.61 24.53
CA ILE A 245 -13.58 -14.29 25.13
C ILE A 245 -14.52 -14.23 26.35
N SER A 246 -13.98 -13.90 27.53
CA SER A 246 -14.80 -13.71 28.73
C SER A 246 -15.62 -12.41 28.64
N ALA A 247 -16.67 -12.28 29.44
CA ALA A 247 -17.46 -11.03 29.49
C ALA A 247 -16.61 -9.80 29.87
N GLN A 248 -15.58 -9.97 30.70
CA GLN A 248 -14.65 -8.90 31.05
C GLN A 248 -13.77 -8.51 29.86
N ASP A 249 -13.33 -9.50 29.08
CA ASP A 249 -12.51 -9.28 27.89
C ASP A 249 -13.31 -8.67 26.74
N ASP A 250 -14.59 -9.04 26.59
CA ASP A 250 -15.51 -8.40 25.65
C ASP A 250 -15.64 -6.90 25.95
N ALA A 251 -15.90 -6.55 27.22
CA ALA A 251 -15.95 -5.16 27.65
C ALA A 251 -14.62 -4.43 27.38
N ARG A 252 -13.49 -5.08 27.68
CA ARG A 252 -12.17 -4.50 27.44
C ARG A 252 -11.86 -4.31 25.95
N LEU A 253 -12.20 -5.27 25.11
CA LEU A 253 -12.04 -5.19 23.66
C LEU A 253 -12.84 -4.00 23.10
N LYS A 254 -14.08 -3.83 23.55
CA LYS A 254 -14.93 -2.70 23.15
C LYS A 254 -14.33 -1.35 23.56
N GLU A 255 -13.78 -1.23 24.77
CA GLU A 255 -13.05 -0.02 25.18
C GLU A 255 -11.85 0.28 24.27
N LEU A 256 -11.06 -0.75 23.93
CA LEU A 256 -9.90 -0.61 23.06
C LEU A 256 -10.31 -0.23 21.63
N MET A 257 -11.36 -0.85 21.08
CA MET A 257 -11.91 -0.48 19.78
C MET A 257 -12.37 0.99 19.77
N LYS A 258 -13.08 1.43 20.82
CA LYS A 258 -13.52 2.82 20.97
C LYS A 258 -12.34 3.80 21.03
N ALA A 259 -11.27 3.44 21.74
CA ALA A 259 -10.07 4.26 21.86
C ALA A 259 -9.32 4.45 20.51
N ASN A 260 -9.58 3.57 19.54
CA ASN A 260 -9.00 3.63 18.19
C ASN A 260 -9.86 4.44 17.19
N VAL A 261 -10.86 5.21 17.65
CA VAL A 261 -11.70 6.06 16.78
C VAL A 261 -11.54 7.56 17.12
N PRO A 262 -11.21 8.42 16.13
CA PRO A 262 -10.71 8.07 14.80
C PRO A 262 -9.29 7.50 14.89
N PHE A 263 -9.00 6.46 14.10
CA PHE A 263 -7.67 5.81 14.09
C PHE A 263 -6.57 6.76 13.61
N VAL A 264 -6.92 7.63 12.66
CA VAL A 264 -6.08 8.66 12.04
C VAL A 264 -7.01 9.76 11.53
N ASP A 265 -6.55 11.02 11.48
CA ASP A 265 -7.34 12.11 10.91
C ASP A 265 -7.21 12.21 9.39
N ASN A 266 -6.02 11.86 8.88
CA ASN A 266 -5.70 11.84 7.46
C ASN A 266 -4.50 10.92 7.24
N LEU A 267 -4.56 10.09 6.20
CA LEU A 267 -3.52 9.19 5.75
C LEU A 267 -3.35 9.38 4.26
N VAL A 268 -2.14 9.74 3.84
CA VAL A 268 -1.76 9.91 2.44
C VAL A 268 -0.56 9.02 2.14
N TYR A 269 -0.62 8.34 1.01
CA TYR A 269 0.48 7.57 0.45
C TYR A 269 0.65 7.94 -1.02
N ASP A 270 1.82 8.41 -1.43
CA ASP A 270 2.11 8.88 -2.78
C ASP A 270 3.43 8.27 -3.25
N ILE A 271 3.42 7.49 -4.33
CA ILE A 271 4.62 6.91 -4.94
C ILE A 271 4.71 7.34 -6.41
N ASN A 272 5.93 7.68 -6.82
CA ASN A 272 6.28 7.99 -8.20
C ASN A 272 7.43 7.09 -8.67
N PHE A 273 7.31 6.58 -9.89
CA PHE A 273 8.32 5.81 -10.60
C PHE A 273 8.80 6.62 -11.80
N ARG A 274 10.09 6.53 -12.13
CA ARG A 274 10.71 7.27 -13.25
C ARG A 274 11.43 6.31 -14.18
N ASP A 275 11.34 6.61 -15.47
CA ASP A 275 11.97 5.87 -16.57
C ASP A 275 11.67 4.37 -16.46
N ILE A 276 10.38 4.03 -16.54
CA ILE A 276 9.89 2.65 -16.50
C ILE A 276 10.06 2.06 -17.89
N THR A 277 10.63 0.87 -17.98
CA THR A 277 10.74 0.11 -19.22
C THR A 277 10.20 -1.29 -19.03
N VAL A 278 9.46 -1.77 -20.04
CA VAL A 278 9.02 -3.16 -20.17
C VAL A 278 9.56 -3.68 -21.51
N ALA A 279 10.51 -4.60 -21.44
CA ALA A 279 11.15 -5.21 -22.60
C ALA A 279 10.84 -6.70 -22.65
N GLY A 280 10.52 -7.23 -23.83
CA GLY A 280 10.26 -8.66 -24.02
C GLY A 280 10.11 -9.03 -25.49
N GLN A 281 10.62 -10.20 -25.86
CA GLN A 281 10.51 -10.75 -27.23
C GLN A 281 10.96 -9.79 -28.35
N GLY A 282 11.97 -8.94 -28.08
CA GLY A 282 12.48 -7.94 -29.03
C GLY A 282 11.62 -6.67 -29.15
N MET A 283 10.58 -6.53 -28.34
CA MET A 283 9.78 -5.31 -28.19
C MET A 283 10.11 -4.61 -26.88
N GLU A 284 10.01 -3.28 -26.89
CA GLU A 284 10.25 -2.43 -25.72
C GLU A 284 9.22 -1.31 -25.66
N ALA A 285 8.48 -1.24 -24.56
CA ALA A 285 7.62 -0.12 -24.22
C ALA A 285 8.18 0.60 -22.98
N SER A 286 7.99 1.91 -22.90
CA SER A 286 8.47 2.70 -21.76
C SER A 286 7.50 3.79 -21.34
N LEU A 287 7.65 4.30 -20.13
CA LEU A 287 6.97 5.47 -19.58
C LEU A 287 8.01 6.34 -18.87
N ALA A 288 8.01 7.65 -19.12
CA ALA A 288 8.92 8.55 -18.39
C ALA A 288 8.56 8.63 -16.89
N ARG A 289 7.27 8.56 -16.57
CA ARG A 289 6.77 8.57 -15.19
C ARG A 289 5.48 7.76 -15.04
N ALA A 290 5.32 7.13 -13.88
CA ALA A 290 4.01 6.69 -13.38
C ALA A 290 3.87 7.04 -11.90
N GLY A 291 2.67 7.37 -11.47
CA GLY A 291 2.36 7.75 -10.09
C GLY A 291 1.12 7.02 -9.56
N TYR A 292 1.13 6.74 -8.26
CA TYR A 292 0.00 6.18 -7.52
C TYR A 292 -0.16 6.88 -6.18
N LYS A 293 -1.38 7.31 -5.86
CA LYS A 293 -1.72 7.96 -4.60
C LYS A 293 -2.93 7.32 -3.94
N VAL A 294 -2.90 7.18 -2.61
CA VAL A 294 -4.01 6.77 -1.75
C VAL A 294 -4.25 7.84 -0.71
N GLU A 295 -5.52 8.13 -0.45
CA GLU A 295 -5.96 9.09 0.55
C GLU A 295 -7.07 8.47 1.41
N PHE A 296 -6.98 8.64 2.72
CA PHE A 296 -7.99 8.19 3.68
C PHE A 296 -8.12 9.22 4.80
N ASN A 297 -9.33 9.71 5.07
CA ASN A 297 -9.56 10.76 6.08
C ASN A 297 -9.95 10.22 7.47
N GLY A 298 -9.76 8.92 7.74
CA GLY A 298 -10.02 8.32 9.04
C GLY A 298 -11.36 7.62 9.19
N ILE A 299 -11.56 7.00 10.35
CA ILE A 299 -12.83 6.37 10.74
C ILE A 299 -13.75 7.47 11.28
N LYS A 300 -14.64 7.98 10.42
CA LYS A 300 -15.54 9.11 10.71
C LYS A 300 -16.95 8.85 10.15
N ALA A 301 -17.91 9.70 10.53
CA ALA A 301 -19.25 9.68 9.93
C ALA A 301 -19.28 10.06 8.44
N ASP A 302 -18.25 10.75 7.94
CA ASP A 302 -18.08 11.23 6.57
C ASP A 302 -16.78 10.69 5.93
N THR A 303 -16.49 9.42 6.20
CA THR A 303 -15.26 8.77 5.72
C THR A 303 -15.15 8.86 4.18
N ARG A 304 -13.96 9.22 3.71
CA ARG A 304 -13.54 9.28 2.33
C ARG A 304 -12.30 8.42 2.10
N VAL A 305 -12.34 7.60 1.04
CA VAL A 305 -11.20 6.83 0.53
C VAL A 305 -10.99 7.21 -0.93
N GLY A 306 -9.80 7.70 -1.26
CA GLY A 306 -9.41 8.11 -2.60
C GLY A 306 -8.22 7.31 -3.13
N VAL A 307 -8.25 7.01 -4.43
CA VAL A 307 -7.12 6.48 -5.19
C VAL A 307 -6.89 7.33 -6.44
N GLU A 308 -5.64 7.60 -6.77
CA GLU A 308 -5.25 8.30 -7.99
C GLU A 308 -4.11 7.54 -8.70
N PHE A 309 -4.21 7.47 -10.02
CA PHE A 309 -3.17 6.95 -10.90
C PHE A 309 -2.78 8.01 -11.92
N SER A 310 -1.51 8.08 -12.29
CA SER A 310 -1.03 8.94 -13.38
C SER A 310 0.12 8.32 -14.16
N PHE A 311 0.29 8.74 -15.41
CA PHE A 311 1.48 8.41 -16.21
C PHE A 311 1.84 9.52 -17.20
N ASN A 312 3.11 9.53 -17.64
CA ASN A 312 3.64 10.46 -18.63
C ASN A 312 4.51 9.76 -19.67
N ASP A 313 4.41 10.27 -20.89
CA ASP A 313 5.22 9.99 -22.07
C ASP A 313 5.40 8.49 -22.34
N PRO A 314 4.31 7.74 -22.62
CA PRO A 314 4.43 6.37 -23.09
C PRO A 314 5.11 6.33 -24.45
N VAL A 315 6.07 5.42 -24.58
CA VAL A 315 6.66 5.01 -25.85
C VAL A 315 6.21 3.57 -26.09
N ILE A 316 5.52 3.36 -27.21
CA ILE A 316 5.02 2.05 -27.62
C ILE A 316 5.77 1.63 -28.89
N PRO A 317 6.20 0.37 -29.01
CA PRO A 317 6.92 -0.08 -30.20
C PRO A 317 6.10 0.08 -31.49
N ALA A 318 6.81 0.33 -32.60
CA ALA A 318 6.19 0.40 -33.91
C ALA A 318 5.47 -0.92 -34.26
N GLY A 319 4.28 -0.82 -34.86
CA GLY A 319 3.47 -1.98 -35.26
C GLY A 319 2.63 -2.60 -34.15
N VAL A 320 2.74 -2.14 -32.90
CA VAL A 320 1.83 -2.55 -31.81
C VAL A 320 0.48 -1.84 -31.93
N LEU A 321 0.50 -0.55 -32.26
CA LEU A 321 -0.71 0.23 -32.46
C LEU A 321 -1.27 0.01 -33.88
N PRO A 322 -2.60 -0.03 -34.06
CA PRO A 322 -3.22 -0.03 -35.38
C PRO A 322 -2.77 1.21 -36.19
N PRO A 323 -2.51 1.08 -37.51
CA PRO A 323 -2.04 2.20 -38.32
C PRO A 323 -3.00 3.39 -38.29
N GLY A 324 -2.46 4.59 -38.07
CA GLY A 324 -3.25 5.83 -38.01
C GLY A 324 -3.80 6.16 -36.61
N THR A 325 -3.44 5.39 -35.58
CA THR A 325 -3.83 5.67 -34.18
C THR A 325 -2.71 6.30 -33.34
N GLU A 326 -1.51 6.44 -33.91
CA GLU A 326 -0.29 6.82 -33.18
C GLU A 326 -0.44 8.20 -32.51
N GLY A 327 -1.06 9.17 -33.19
CA GLY A 327 -1.29 10.51 -32.65
C GLY A 327 -2.30 10.56 -31.49
N ALA A 328 -3.11 9.51 -31.31
CA ALA A 328 -4.11 9.42 -30.24
C ALA A 328 -3.57 8.75 -28.96
N LEU A 329 -2.33 8.23 -28.98
CA LEU A 329 -1.69 7.74 -27.76
C LEU A 329 -1.57 8.90 -26.74
N PRO A 330 -2.10 8.77 -25.52
CA PRO A 330 -1.96 9.82 -24.52
C PRO A 330 -0.49 10.04 -24.19
N LYS A 331 -0.01 11.29 -24.28
CA LYS A 331 1.27 11.73 -23.70
C LYS A 331 1.20 11.83 -22.19
N SER A 332 0.01 12.02 -21.63
CA SER A 332 -0.21 11.93 -20.20
C SER A 332 -1.65 11.54 -19.92
N ALA A 333 -1.87 10.76 -18.87
CA ALA A 333 -3.19 10.59 -18.30
C ALA A 333 -3.13 10.52 -16.78
N SER A 334 -4.22 10.94 -16.14
CA SER A 334 -4.45 10.81 -14.72
C SER A 334 -5.90 10.46 -14.45
N MET A 335 -6.15 9.73 -13.36
CA MET A 335 -7.49 9.38 -12.92
C MET A 335 -7.50 9.25 -11.40
N GLY A 336 -8.20 10.17 -10.75
CA GLY A 336 -8.56 10.09 -9.33
C GLY A 336 -10.02 9.68 -9.17
N VAL A 337 -10.25 8.68 -8.32
CA VAL A 337 -11.58 8.24 -7.90
C VAL A 337 -11.61 8.17 -6.39
N ALA A 338 -12.68 8.67 -5.77
CA ALA A 338 -12.91 8.51 -4.34
C ALA A 338 -14.33 8.06 -4.04
N VAL A 339 -14.50 7.34 -2.93
CA VAL A 339 -15.80 7.08 -2.32
C VAL A 339 -15.87 7.90 -1.04
N GLY A 340 -16.92 8.71 -0.91
CA GLY A 340 -17.11 9.64 0.21
C GLY A 340 -18.44 9.49 0.93
N GLY A 341 -18.55 10.10 2.11
CA GLY A 341 -19.78 10.13 2.91
C GLY A 341 -20.13 8.79 3.55
N MET A 342 -19.17 7.89 3.74
CA MET A 342 -19.38 6.62 4.42
C MET A 342 -19.36 6.81 5.94
N ASN A 343 -20.36 6.29 6.64
CA ASN A 343 -20.44 6.37 8.10
C ASN A 343 -19.76 5.16 8.77
N VAL A 344 -18.43 5.11 8.66
CA VAL A 344 -17.62 4.02 9.25
C VAL A 344 -17.55 4.13 10.77
N GLU A 345 -17.58 5.35 11.32
CA GLU A 345 -17.73 5.56 12.77
C GLU A 345 -19.02 4.95 13.33
N GLY A 346 -20.12 5.06 12.59
CA GLY A 346 -21.39 4.43 12.92
C GLY A 346 -21.30 2.91 12.97
N VAL A 347 -20.53 2.28 12.07
CA VAL A 347 -20.27 0.84 12.12
C VAL A 347 -19.56 0.45 13.40
N VAL A 348 -18.51 1.19 13.77
CA VAL A 348 -17.80 0.91 15.02
C VAL A 348 -18.74 1.08 16.21
N SER A 349 -19.50 2.18 16.26
CA SER A 349 -20.48 2.43 17.32
C SER A 349 -21.51 1.30 17.43
N TYR A 350 -22.02 0.82 16.29
CA TYR A 350 -22.96 -0.32 16.25
C TYR A 350 -22.34 -1.61 16.77
N LEU A 351 -21.09 -1.91 16.39
CA LEU A 351 -20.37 -3.08 16.91
C LEU A 351 -20.17 -2.98 18.43
N LEU A 352 -19.82 -1.79 18.95
CA LEU A 352 -19.64 -1.58 20.39
C LEU A 352 -20.93 -1.83 21.17
N GLU A 353 -22.09 -1.47 20.60
CA GLU A 353 -23.40 -1.60 21.25
C GLU A 353 -24.01 -2.99 21.12
N HIS A 354 -23.81 -3.66 19.98
CA HIS A 354 -24.58 -4.86 19.63
C HIS A 354 -23.76 -6.15 19.56
N ALA A 355 -22.45 -6.07 19.32
CA ALA A 355 -21.63 -7.26 19.22
C ALA A 355 -21.46 -7.92 20.60
N ASP A 356 -21.54 -9.24 20.63
CA ASP A 356 -21.22 -10.07 21.79
C ASP A 356 -20.03 -10.98 21.43
N PHE A 357 -18.81 -10.49 21.65
CA PHE A 357 -17.59 -11.19 21.26
C PHE A 357 -17.35 -12.46 22.10
N THR A 358 -18.16 -12.72 23.13
CA THR A 358 -18.14 -14.01 23.86
C THR A 358 -18.73 -15.16 23.02
N LYS A 359 -19.42 -14.85 21.93
CA LYS A 359 -20.01 -15.81 21.00
C LYS A 359 -19.15 -15.98 19.75
N SER A 360 -19.25 -17.16 19.13
CA SER A 360 -18.62 -17.46 17.84
C SER A 360 -19.17 -16.58 16.70
N GLN A 361 -20.42 -16.13 16.82
CA GLN A 361 -21.03 -15.11 15.97
C GLN A 361 -21.35 -13.90 16.84
N PRO A 362 -20.53 -12.84 16.79
CA PRO A 362 -20.73 -11.66 17.63
C PRO A 362 -22.01 -10.88 17.32
N LEU A 363 -22.49 -10.95 16.08
CA LEU A 363 -23.74 -10.34 15.63
C LEU A 363 -24.71 -11.42 15.15
N THR A 364 -26.01 -11.16 15.27
CA THR A 364 -27.03 -11.94 14.55
C THR A 364 -26.98 -11.64 13.05
N THR A 365 -27.67 -12.44 12.25
CA THR A 365 -27.83 -12.20 10.81
C THR A 365 -28.46 -10.83 10.56
N GLU A 366 -29.54 -10.49 11.27
CA GLU A 366 -30.24 -9.21 11.11
C GLU A 366 -29.36 -8.02 11.50
N GLN A 367 -28.52 -8.16 12.53
CA GLN A 367 -27.57 -7.13 12.93
C GLN A 367 -26.45 -6.97 11.90
N SER A 368 -26.00 -8.06 11.29
CA SER A 368 -25.00 -8.05 10.22
C SER A 368 -25.56 -7.36 8.97
N ASP A 369 -26.80 -7.67 8.61
CA ASP A 369 -27.51 -7.05 7.48
C ASP A 369 -27.74 -5.54 7.69
N ALA A 370 -27.79 -5.07 8.93
CA ALA A 370 -27.93 -3.65 9.25
C ALA A 370 -26.65 -2.84 8.98
N LEU A 371 -25.46 -3.46 9.01
CA LEU A 371 -24.18 -2.76 8.86
C LEU A 371 -24.07 -2.01 7.52
N SER A 372 -24.56 -2.58 6.42
CA SER A 372 -24.51 -1.95 5.10
C SER A 372 -25.30 -0.63 5.07
N LYS A 373 -26.46 -0.59 5.73
CA LYS A 373 -27.30 0.62 5.88
C LYS A 373 -26.68 1.65 6.80
N ILE A 374 -25.83 1.23 7.72
CA ILE A 374 -25.09 2.14 8.59
C ILE A 374 -23.94 2.78 7.81
N VAL A 375 -23.17 1.99 7.06
CA VAL A 375 -22.08 2.49 6.20
C VAL A 375 -22.63 3.51 5.19
N LEU A 376 -23.78 3.21 4.59
CA LEU A 376 -24.46 4.05 3.60
C LEU A 376 -25.78 4.58 4.19
N PRO A 377 -25.76 5.65 5.00
CA PRO A 377 -26.96 6.12 5.72
C PRO A 377 -28.10 6.55 4.79
N GLU A 378 -27.79 6.99 3.56
CA GLU A 378 -28.77 7.32 2.52
C GLU A 378 -29.08 6.15 1.56
N GLY A 379 -28.48 4.97 1.79
CA GLY A 379 -28.51 3.84 0.85
C GLY A 379 -27.76 4.11 -0.46
N VAL A 380 -26.95 5.18 -0.50
CA VAL A 380 -26.29 5.68 -1.70
C VAL A 380 -24.79 5.78 -1.47
N MET A 381 -24.02 5.27 -2.41
CA MET A 381 -22.58 5.45 -2.51
C MET A 381 -22.28 6.74 -3.28
N ASN A 382 -21.51 7.65 -2.68
CA ASN A 382 -21.05 8.87 -3.36
C ASN A 382 -19.66 8.63 -3.94
N ILE A 383 -19.55 8.67 -5.26
CA ILE A 383 -18.32 8.50 -6.02
C ILE A 383 -17.89 9.88 -6.53
N GLU A 384 -16.65 10.26 -6.28
CA GLU A 384 -16.03 11.50 -6.74
C GLU A 384 -15.01 11.18 -7.83
N PHE A 385 -15.08 11.89 -8.95
CA PHE A 385 -14.07 11.88 -10.00
C PHE A 385 -13.27 13.18 -9.91
N TYR A 386 -11.98 13.06 -9.63
CA TYR A 386 -11.06 14.19 -9.50
C TYR A 386 -9.77 13.90 -10.25
N ASN A 387 -9.05 14.94 -10.69
CA ASN A 387 -7.81 14.78 -11.45
C ASN A 387 -7.93 13.81 -12.66
N VAL A 388 -9.10 13.70 -13.27
CA VAL A 388 -9.28 12.87 -14.48
C VAL A 388 -8.90 13.71 -15.68
N ALA A 389 -7.82 13.35 -16.35
CA ALA A 389 -7.36 14.04 -17.55
C ALA A 389 -6.62 13.08 -18.49
N ALA A 390 -6.71 13.35 -19.79
CA ALA A 390 -5.93 12.68 -20.80
C ALA A 390 -5.54 13.69 -21.87
N LYS A 391 -4.26 13.67 -22.26
CA LYS A 391 -3.71 14.57 -23.27
C LYS A 391 -2.85 13.80 -24.24
N SER A 392 -3.01 14.08 -25.52
CA SER A 392 -2.18 13.62 -26.64
C SER A 392 -1.82 14.82 -27.53
N ASP A 393 -1.27 14.57 -28.72
CA ASP A 393 -1.11 15.60 -29.75
C ASP A 393 -2.43 16.00 -30.42
N VAL A 394 -3.49 15.20 -30.24
CA VAL A 394 -4.76 15.35 -30.98
C VAL A 394 -5.97 15.56 -30.07
N TYR A 395 -5.83 15.43 -28.76
CA TYR A 395 -6.87 15.78 -27.79
C TYR A 395 -6.28 16.25 -26.45
N ASP A 396 -7.04 17.06 -25.73
CA ASP A 396 -6.78 17.47 -24.35
C ASP A 396 -8.14 17.50 -23.65
N ILE A 397 -8.41 16.49 -22.81
CA ILE A 397 -9.71 16.27 -22.19
C ILE A 397 -9.51 16.16 -20.69
N ALA A 398 -10.39 16.80 -19.92
CA ALA A 398 -10.47 16.67 -18.47
C ALA A 398 -11.91 16.39 -18.04
N LEU A 399 -12.06 15.66 -16.95
CA LEU A 399 -13.33 15.31 -16.33
C LEU A 399 -13.23 15.54 -14.81
N ALA A 400 -14.29 16.10 -14.24
CA ALA A 400 -14.47 16.16 -12.80
C ALA A 400 -15.96 16.11 -12.46
N GLY A 401 -16.30 15.55 -11.30
CA GLY A 401 -17.69 15.54 -10.85
C GLY A 401 -17.99 14.43 -9.86
N THR A 402 -19.28 14.17 -9.68
CA THR A 402 -19.76 13.19 -8.71
C THR A 402 -20.80 12.26 -9.32
N MET A 403 -20.88 11.04 -8.80
CA MET A 403 -21.91 10.07 -9.12
C MET A 403 -22.46 9.48 -7.82
N LYS A 404 -23.77 9.31 -7.75
CA LYS A 404 -24.51 8.68 -6.67
C LYS A 404 -25.07 7.36 -7.17
N VAL A 405 -24.75 6.27 -6.50
CA VAL A 405 -25.21 4.92 -6.86
C VAL A 405 -25.89 4.29 -5.66
N ASN A 406 -27.16 3.89 -5.81
CA ASN A 406 -27.78 2.98 -4.87
C ASN A 406 -27.35 1.55 -5.23
N PRO A 407 -26.69 0.79 -4.33
CA PRO A 407 -26.28 -0.58 -4.62
C PRO A 407 -27.44 -1.51 -5.04
N ASP A 408 -28.64 -1.26 -4.51
CA ASP A 408 -29.85 -2.04 -4.83
C ASP A 408 -30.48 -1.65 -6.18
N GLU A 409 -30.13 -0.47 -6.72
CA GLU A 409 -30.62 0.10 -7.99
C GLU A 409 -29.44 0.62 -8.84
N SER A 410 -28.41 -0.21 -8.98
CA SER A 410 -27.14 0.18 -9.61
C SER A 410 -27.26 0.57 -11.10
N ASP A 411 -28.38 0.25 -11.75
CA ASP A 411 -28.72 0.64 -13.12
C ASP A 411 -29.25 2.08 -13.24
N LYS A 412 -29.50 2.77 -12.12
CA LYS A 412 -30.05 4.14 -12.08
C LYS A 412 -29.14 5.10 -11.31
N PRO A 413 -27.90 5.33 -11.76
CA PRO A 413 -27.02 6.30 -11.10
C PRO A 413 -27.52 7.73 -11.32
N GLU A 414 -27.31 8.60 -10.34
CA GLU A 414 -27.36 10.04 -10.57
C GLU A 414 -25.94 10.55 -10.78
N ALA A 415 -25.70 11.39 -11.78
CA ALA A 415 -24.37 11.93 -12.04
C ALA A 415 -24.42 13.43 -12.28
N ASP A 416 -23.39 14.14 -11.82
CA ASP A 416 -23.14 15.56 -12.13
C ASP A 416 -21.67 15.68 -12.51
N ILE A 417 -21.41 15.69 -13.82
CA ILE A 417 -20.08 15.55 -14.40
C ILE A 417 -19.81 16.75 -15.30
N THR A 418 -18.67 17.38 -15.09
CA THR A 418 -18.12 18.41 -15.97
C THR A 418 -17.05 17.78 -16.86
N VAL A 419 -17.26 17.82 -18.17
CA VAL A 419 -16.25 17.47 -19.18
C VAL A 419 -15.73 18.75 -19.80
N THR A 420 -14.41 18.88 -19.88
CA THR A 420 -13.72 19.97 -20.58
C THR A 420 -12.86 19.39 -21.69
N ALA A 421 -12.96 19.92 -22.90
CA ALA A 421 -12.07 19.59 -24.00
C ALA A 421 -11.43 20.85 -24.57
N ARG A 422 -10.11 20.84 -24.71
CA ARG A 422 -9.34 21.90 -25.38
C ARG A 422 -9.00 21.43 -26.79
N ASP A 423 -8.95 22.38 -27.72
CA ASP A 423 -8.57 22.12 -29.12
C ASP A 423 -9.34 20.99 -29.81
N LEU A 424 -10.64 20.85 -29.52
CA LEU A 424 -11.48 19.77 -30.06
C LEU A 424 -11.49 19.69 -31.59
N ASP A 425 -11.28 20.82 -32.27
CA ASP A 425 -11.14 20.87 -33.73
C ASP A 425 -9.93 20.08 -34.24
N THR A 426 -8.84 20.05 -33.47
CA THR A 426 -7.68 19.20 -33.76
C THR A 426 -8.06 17.73 -33.70
N THR A 427 -8.88 17.33 -32.70
CA THR A 427 -9.39 15.97 -32.59
C THR A 427 -10.26 15.59 -33.78
N ILE A 428 -11.21 16.46 -34.15
CA ILE A 428 -12.11 16.23 -35.29
C ILE A 428 -11.31 16.08 -36.58
N LYS A 429 -10.36 16.99 -36.82
CA LYS A 429 -9.49 16.96 -38.00
C LYS A 429 -8.66 15.67 -38.05
N PHE A 430 -8.06 15.26 -36.94
CA PHE A 430 -7.31 14.02 -36.86
C PHE A 430 -8.16 12.80 -37.25
N LEU A 431 -9.39 12.71 -36.73
CA LEU A 431 -10.32 11.62 -37.05
C LEU A 431 -10.68 11.62 -38.56
N GLN A 432 -10.98 12.79 -39.13
CA GLN A 432 -11.30 12.93 -40.55
C GLN A 432 -10.12 12.54 -41.45
N ASP A 433 -8.93 13.04 -41.14
CA ASP A 433 -7.71 12.81 -41.94
C ASP A 433 -7.29 11.32 -41.91
N ASN A 434 -7.66 10.58 -40.86
CA ASN A 434 -7.32 9.16 -40.70
C ASN A 434 -8.49 8.20 -40.98
N ALA A 435 -9.68 8.69 -41.35
CA ALA A 435 -10.86 7.87 -41.63
C ALA A 435 -10.67 6.86 -42.78
N SER A 436 -9.75 7.13 -43.72
CA SER A 436 -9.42 6.17 -44.78
C SER A 436 -8.59 4.98 -44.29
N LYS A 437 -7.89 5.12 -43.16
CA LYS A 437 -7.06 4.09 -42.54
C LYS A 437 -7.84 3.34 -41.45
N VAL A 438 -8.64 4.07 -40.68
CA VAL A 438 -9.49 3.56 -39.61
C VAL A 438 -10.93 4.01 -39.92
N PRO A 439 -11.74 3.21 -40.63
CA PRO A 439 -13.08 3.60 -41.07
C PRO A 439 -13.99 4.13 -39.95
N GLU A 440 -13.84 3.60 -38.73
CA GLU A 440 -14.57 4.01 -37.53
C GLU A 440 -14.33 5.48 -37.17
N PHE A 441 -13.19 6.05 -37.56
CA PHE A 441 -12.89 7.47 -37.32
C PHE A 441 -13.79 8.39 -38.14
N GLY A 442 -14.30 7.95 -39.30
CA GLY A 442 -15.30 8.70 -40.04
C GLY A 442 -16.56 8.92 -39.21
N GLN A 443 -17.10 7.85 -38.63
CA GLN A 443 -18.26 7.92 -37.74
C GLN A 443 -17.93 8.69 -36.44
N ALA A 444 -16.77 8.44 -35.84
CA ALA A 444 -16.35 9.14 -34.63
C ALA A 444 -16.24 10.66 -34.86
N SER A 445 -15.68 11.10 -35.99
CA SER A 445 -15.56 12.53 -36.31
C SER A 445 -16.92 13.23 -36.37
N PHE A 446 -17.92 12.56 -36.96
CA PHE A 446 -19.29 13.07 -37.02
C PHE A 446 -19.92 13.13 -35.62
N MET A 447 -19.73 12.11 -34.79
CA MET A 447 -20.20 12.11 -33.41
C MET A 447 -19.56 13.23 -32.58
N VAL A 448 -18.25 13.44 -32.69
CA VAL A 448 -17.55 14.50 -31.97
C VAL A 448 -18.02 15.88 -32.43
N LEU A 449 -18.28 16.08 -33.73
CA LEU A 449 -18.90 17.30 -34.25
C LEU A 449 -20.30 17.56 -33.66
N MET A 450 -21.13 16.52 -33.54
CA MET A 450 -22.43 16.63 -32.87
C MET A 450 -22.27 16.99 -31.39
N ILE A 451 -21.36 16.31 -30.67
CA ILE A 451 -21.07 16.58 -29.26
C ILE A 451 -20.57 18.02 -29.07
N LYS A 452 -19.70 18.52 -29.96
CA LYS A 452 -19.26 19.93 -29.97
C LYS A 452 -20.44 20.89 -30.01
N GLY A 453 -21.49 20.58 -30.79
CA GLY A 453 -22.71 21.39 -30.88
C GLY A 453 -23.47 21.56 -29.56
N PHE A 454 -23.35 20.62 -28.62
CA PHE A 454 -23.96 20.69 -27.29
C PHE A 454 -23.09 21.39 -26.24
N GLY A 455 -21.82 21.63 -26.56
CA GLY A 455 -20.86 22.21 -25.62
C GLY A 455 -20.96 23.73 -25.54
N LYS A 456 -20.55 24.29 -24.41
CA LYS A 456 -20.41 25.74 -24.23
C LYS A 456 -18.95 26.14 -24.45
N GLN A 457 -18.70 26.94 -25.47
CA GLN A 457 -17.37 27.48 -25.72
C GLN A 457 -17.00 28.54 -24.67
N GLN A 458 -15.78 28.45 -24.14
CA GLN A 458 -15.19 29.41 -23.20
C GLN A 458 -14.36 30.48 -23.94
N PRO A 459 -14.01 31.60 -23.28
CA PRO A 459 -13.18 32.64 -23.90
C PRO A 459 -11.81 32.18 -24.37
N ASP A 460 -11.26 31.12 -23.77
CA ASP A 460 -9.99 30.50 -24.14
C ASP A 460 -10.12 29.49 -25.30
N GLY A 461 -11.32 29.33 -25.86
CA GLY A 461 -11.63 28.42 -26.96
C GLY A 461 -11.97 26.99 -26.52
N SER A 462 -11.83 26.64 -25.23
CA SER A 462 -12.20 25.32 -24.73
C SER A 462 -13.72 25.09 -24.75
N MET A 463 -14.12 23.83 -24.84
CA MET A 463 -15.52 23.39 -24.80
C MET A 463 -15.83 22.74 -23.45
N ILE A 464 -16.93 23.13 -22.82
CA ILE A 464 -17.40 22.57 -21.56
C ILE A 464 -18.79 21.95 -21.72
N TRP A 465 -18.97 20.76 -21.15
CA TRP A 465 -20.26 20.09 -20.98
C TRP A 465 -20.49 19.79 -19.50
N ASN A 466 -21.51 20.43 -18.93
CA ASN A 466 -22.03 20.04 -17.63
C ASN A 466 -23.14 19.02 -17.87
N VAL A 467 -22.82 17.74 -17.67
CA VAL A 467 -23.70 16.60 -17.88
C VAL A 467 -24.33 16.22 -16.54
N LYS A 468 -25.65 16.23 -16.48
CA LYS A 468 -26.40 15.70 -15.35
C LYS A 468 -27.24 14.51 -15.79
N LEU A 469 -27.19 13.43 -15.03
CA LEU A 469 -28.05 12.26 -15.16
C LEU A 469 -28.86 12.15 -13.87
N ASP A 470 -30.18 12.04 -13.96
CA ASP A 470 -31.03 11.73 -12.81
C ASP A 470 -31.45 10.25 -12.79
N ARG A 471 -32.12 9.82 -11.71
CA ARG A 471 -32.56 8.44 -11.52
C ARG A 471 -33.57 7.95 -12.56
N ASP A 472 -34.29 8.85 -13.21
CA ASP A 472 -35.26 8.52 -14.25
C ASP A 472 -34.58 8.32 -15.63
N GLY A 473 -33.25 8.45 -15.67
CA GLY A 473 -32.44 8.33 -16.89
C GLY A 473 -32.45 9.61 -17.73
N LYS A 474 -32.97 10.72 -17.20
CA LYS A 474 -33.02 11.98 -17.92
C LYS A 474 -31.64 12.63 -17.89
N VAL A 475 -31.17 12.96 -19.09
CA VAL A 475 -29.87 13.59 -19.31
C VAL A 475 -30.07 15.07 -19.57
N MET A 476 -29.37 15.92 -18.82
CA MET A 476 -29.23 17.34 -19.10
C MET A 476 -27.80 17.67 -19.48
N ILE A 477 -27.62 18.47 -20.53
CA ILE A 477 -26.32 19.01 -20.93
C ILE A 477 -26.41 20.53 -20.87
N ASN A 478 -25.56 21.16 -20.07
CA ASN A 478 -25.52 22.63 -19.92
C ASN A 478 -26.90 23.23 -19.53
N GLY A 479 -27.70 22.48 -18.76
CA GLY A 479 -29.05 22.87 -18.33
C GLY A 479 -30.16 22.61 -19.36
N GLN A 480 -29.83 22.05 -20.53
CA GLN A 480 -30.80 21.66 -21.55
C GLN A 480 -31.08 20.15 -21.46
N GLU A 481 -32.36 19.79 -21.39
CA GLU A 481 -32.80 18.40 -21.41
C GLU A 481 -32.60 17.79 -22.80
N MET A 482 -31.94 16.64 -22.82
CA MET A 482 -31.70 15.86 -24.02
C MET A 482 -32.86 14.88 -24.22
N LYS A 483 -33.52 14.94 -25.39
CA LYS A 483 -34.45 13.90 -25.83
C LYS A 483 -33.63 12.82 -26.52
N ILE A 484 -33.25 11.79 -25.76
CA ILE A 484 -32.45 10.65 -26.23
C ILE A 484 -33.37 9.49 -26.58
#